data_AF-A0A8J6FXE0-F1
#
_entry.id   AF-A0A8J6FXE0-F1
#
_cell.length_a   1.000
_cell.length_b   1.000
_cell.length_c   1.000
_cell.angle_alpha   90.00
_cell.angle_beta   90.00
_cell.angle_gamma   90.00
#
_symmetry.space_group_name_H-M   'P 1'
#
loop_
_entity.id
_entity.type
_entity.pdbx_description
1 polymer ?
#
loop_
_entity_poly.entity_id
_entity_poly.type
_entity_poly.pdbx_seq_one_letter_code
_entity_poly.pdbx_strand_id
1 'polypeptide(L)'
;MKESRSDPSRTAVYNVELLCHKTSQRASMTLKGFLLPVLLLCLLHSADTSKPGYALTIPAVLNSGVIEKACFTFQDYEKALNINVVLEYAARNTTIFAGNVPPPEYSNCSDFQ
;
A
#
# COMPACT_ATOMS: atom_id res chain seq x y z
N MET A 1 -5.31 -11.43 -13.34
CA MET A 1 -5.30 -12.89 -13.13
C MET A 1 -3.88 -13.43 -13.37
N LYS A 2 -3.11 -13.61 -12.30
CA LYS A 2 -1.92 -14.48 -12.15
C LYS A 2 -1.43 -14.28 -10.72
N GLU A 3 -1.66 -15.26 -9.85
CA GLU A 3 -0.75 -16.41 -9.61
C GLU A 3 0.10 -16.10 -8.36
N SER A 4 -0.53 -16.24 -7.18
CA SER A 4 0.17 -16.17 -5.91
C SER A 4 0.99 -17.44 -5.72
N ARG A 5 2.28 -17.39 -6.08
CA ARG A 5 3.21 -18.50 -5.82
C ARG A 5 3.69 -18.41 -4.38
N SER A 6 3.24 -19.35 -3.57
CA SER A 6 3.50 -19.40 -2.14
C SER A 6 4.36 -20.63 -1.83
N ASP A 7 5.50 -20.45 -1.15
CA ASP A 7 6.54 -21.47 -0.90
C ASP A 7 6.70 -21.66 0.63
N PRO A 8 6.86 -22.88 1.20
CA PRO A 8 6.47 -23.19 2.59
C PRO A 8 7.11 -22.40 3.75
N SER A 9 8.12 -21.54 3.51
CA SER A 9 8.66 -20.59 4.49
C SER A 9 7.84 -19.28 4.51
N ARG A 10 6.51 -19.39 4.63
CA ARG A 10 5.54 -18.36 4.17
C ARG A 10 5.44 -17.14 5.07
N THR A 11 6.14 -16.07 4.72
CA THR A 11 5.73 -14.70 5.07
C THR A 11 4.54 -14.28 4.20
N ALA A 12 3.47 -13.75 4.81
CA ALA A 12 2.35 -13.15 4.09
C ALA A 12 2.59 -11.64 3.92
N VAL A 13 2.44 -11.16 2.68
CA VAL A 13 2.50 -9.72 2.34
C VAL A 13 1.11 -9.30 1.88
N TYR A 14 0.48 -8.39 2.63
CA TYR A 14 -0.85 -7.88 2.33
C TYR A 14 -0.74 -6.53 1.62
N ASN A 15 -0.98 -6.53 0.31
CA ASN A 15 -1.10 -5.34 -0.53
C ASN A 15 -2.58 -5.01 -0.73
N VAL A 16 -3.01 -3.78 -0.44
CA VAL A 16 -4.39 -3.33 -0.63
C VAL A 16 -4.41 -2.17 -1.63
N GLU A 17 -4.69 -2.47 -2.90
CA GLU A 17 -4.80 -1.44 -3.94
C GLU A 17 -6.13 -0.68 -3.85
N LEU A 18 -6.08 0.64 -3.63
CA LEU A 18 -7.20 1.51 -3.97
C LEU A 18 -7.27 1.70 -5.50
N LEU A 19 -8.12 0.87 -6.13
CA LEU A 19 -8.50 0.98 -7.54
C LEU A 19 -9.21 2.31 -7.81
N CYS A 20 -8.47 3.27 -8.38
CA CYS A 20 -9.07 4.48 -8.92
C CYS A 20 -9.60 4.18 -10.32
N HIS A 21 -10.87 4.47 -10.55
CA HIS A 21 -11.64 3.98 -11.70
C HIS A 21 -11.17 4.64 -13.00
N LYS A 22 -10.54 3.88 -13.90
CA LYS A 22 -9.97 4.40 -15.16
C LYS A 22 -11.09 4.69 -16.17
N THR A 23 -11.59 5.92 -16.18
CA THR A 23 -12.64 6.36 -17.12
C THR A 23 -12.13 6.40 -18.56
N SER A 24 -12.57 5.43 -19.36
CA SER A 24 -12.22 5.30 -20.77
C SER A 24 -12.99 6.32 -21.63
N GLN A 25 -12.36 7.43 -21.98
CA GLN A 25 -12.90 8.36 -22.98
C GLN A 25 -12.45 7.95 -24.40
N ARG A 26 -13.36 7.33 -25.15
CA ARG A 26 -13.23 7.25 -26.62
C ARG A 26 -13.63 8.59 -27.24
N ALA A 27 -12.67 9.48 -27.43
CA ALA A 27 -12.86 10.68 -28.25
C ALA A 27 -12.66 10.33 -29.74
N SER A 28 -13.68 10.59 -30.56
CA SER A 28 -13.59 10.47 -32.02
C SER A 28 -13.07 11.79 -32.65
N MET A 29 -12.31 11.65 -33.73
CA MET A 29 -11.64 12.69 -34.53
C MET A 29 -12.58 13.86 -34.93
N THR A 30 -12.15 15.09 -35.25
CA THR A 30 -10.87 15.62 -35.80
C THR A 30 -10.51 16.97 -35.07
N LEU A 31 -9.51 17.81 -35.40
CA LEU A 31 -8.57 17.94 -36.52
C LEU A 31 -7.23 18.62 -36.06
N LYS A 32 -6.29 18.82 -36.99
CA LYS A 32 -5.00 19.54 -36.81
C LYS A 32 -5.18 20.99 -36.34
N GLY A 33 -4.95 21.24 -35.04
CA GLY A 33 -4.85 22.59 -34.47
C GLY A 33 -4.75 22.60 -32.95
N PHE A 34 -5.50 21.72 -32.28
CA PHE A 34 -5.53 21.60 -30.82
C PHE A 34 -4.48 20.63 -30.23
N LEU A 35 -3.65 20.00 -31.06
CA LEU A 35 -2.66 19.01 -30.59
C LEU A 35 -1.61 19.62 -29.64
N LEU A 36 -1.14 20.84 -29.90
CA LEU A 36 -0.16 21.52 -29.04
C LEU A 36 -0.71 21.86 -27.63
N PRO A 37 -1.84 22.59 -27.49
CA PRO A 37 -2.36 22.92 -26.17
C PRO A 37 -2.84 21.68 -25.39
N VAL A 38 -3.40 20.67 -26.05
CA VAL A 38 -3.78 19.41 -25.38
C VAL A 38 -2.55 18.62 -24.91
N LEU A 39 -1.45 18.62 -25.68
CA LEU A 39 -0.20 17.99 -25.26
C LEU A 39 0.43 18.70 -24.04
N LEU A 40 0.44 20.04 -24.02
CA LEU A 40 0.88 20.81 -22.84
C LEU A 40 -0.02 20.56 -21.63
N LEU A 41 -1.35 20.48 -21.82
CA LEU A 41 -2.28 20.15 -20.74
C LEU A 41 -2.01 18.75 -20.18
N CYS A 42 -1.76 17.74 -21.01
CA CYS A 42 -1.41 16.40 -20.51
C CYS A 42 -0.11 16.41 -19.69
N LEU A 43 0.92 17.14 -20.12
CA LEU A 43 2.20 17.25 -19.39
C LEU A 43 2.07 17.96 -18.03
N LEU A 44 1.09 18.87 -17.89
CA LEU A 44 0.77 19.55 -16.62
C LEU A 44 -0.06 18.67 -15.67
N HIS A 45 -0.84 17.72 -16.19
CA HIS A 45 -1.64 16.79 -15.38
C HIS A 45 -0.89 15.51 -14.99
N SER A 46 0.29 15.25 -15.56
CA SER A 46 1.26 14.27 -15.05
C SER A 46 2.03 14.76 -13.82
N ALA A 47 1.36 15.51 -12.94
CA ALA A 47 1.64 15.44 -11.52
C ALA A 47 0.98 14.14 -11.01
N ASP A 48 1.61 13.00 -11.28
CA ASP A 48 1.30 11.76 -10.58
C ASP A 48 1.62 12.02 -9.09
N THR A 49 0.60 12.44 -8.34
CA THR A 49 0.59 12.23 -6.89
C THR A 49 0.62 10.73 -6.71
N SER A 50 1.81 10.20 -6.43
CA SER A 50 2.02 8.78 -6.22
C SER A 50 1.01 8.30 -5.17
N LYS A 51 0.30 7.21 -5.47
CA LYS A 51 -0.75 6.74 -4.58
C LYS A 51 -0.09 6.22 -3.30
N PRO A 52 -0.56 6.62 -2.11
CA PRO A 52 0.00 6.14 -0.86
C PRO A 52 -0.06 4.61 -0.81
N GLY A 53 1.13 4.00 -0.79
CA GLY A 53 1.33 2.56 -0.77
C GLY A 53 1.57 2.08 0.66
N TYR A 54 1.12 0.87 0.97
CA TYR A 54 1.46 0.23 2.24
C TYR A 54 1.59 -1.28 2.12
N ALA A 55 2.43 -1.85 2.97
CA ALA A 55 2.65 -3.29 3.07
C ALA A 55 2.80 -3.70 4.53
N LEU A 56 1.97 -4.66 4.96
CA LEU A 56 2.18 -5.39 6.21
C LEU A 56 2.73 -6.78 5.89
N THR A 57 3.82 -7.13 6.57
CA THR A 57 4.61 -8.34 6.39
C THR A 57 4.60 -9.10 7.72
N ILE A 58 4.02 -10.29 7.76
CA ILE A 58 3.85 -11.09 8.98
C ILE A 58 3.94 -12.60 8.64
N PRO A 59 4.40 -13.49 9.55
CA PRO A 59 4.38 -14.92 9.30
C PRO A 59 2.96 -15.44 9.07
N ALA A 60 2.78 -16.33 8.08
CA ALA A 60 1.46 -16.92 7.79
C ALA A 60 1.04 -17.99 8.82
N VAL A 61 1.98 -18.45 9.64
CA VAL A 61 1.77 -19.37 10.77
C VAL A 61 2.47 -18.76 11.97
N LEU A 62 1.77 -18.66 13.10
CA LEU A 62 2.29 -18.11 14.34
C LEU A 62 2.40 -19.22 15.38
N ASN A 63 3.55 -19.31 16.05
CA ASN A 63 3.83 -20.37 17.00
C ASN A 63 3.69 -19.86 18.44
N SER A 64 2.78 -20.45 19.21
CA SER A 64 2.53 -20.02 20.59
C SER A 64 3.79 -20.12 21.45
N GLY A 65 4.16 -19.02 22.11
CA GLY A 65 5.36 -18.93 22.95
C GLY A 65 6.67 -18.65 22.19
N VAL A 66 6.61 -18.49 20.87
CA VAL A 66 7.73 -17.99 20.05
C VAL A 66 7.60 -16.49 19.90
N ILE A 67 8.73 -15.78 19.77
CA ILE A 67 8.74 -14.36 19.38
C ILE A 67 8.75 -14.32 17.85
N GLU A 68 7.68 -13.80 17.27
CA GLU A 68 7.48 -13.64 15.83
C GLU A 68 7.76 -12.17 15.45
N LYS A 69 8.10 -11.92 14.17
CA LYS A 69 8.44 -10.57 13.68
C LYS A 69 7.45 -10.09 12.64
N ALA A 70 6.87 -8.92 12.86
CA ALA A 70 6.07 -8.20 11.86
C ALA A 70 6.85 -6.98 11.37
N CYS A 71 6.73 -6.65 10.08
CA CYS A 71 7.28 -5.44 9.49
C CYS A 71 6.20 -4.69 8.72
N PHE A 72 6.19 -3.37 8.83
CA PHE A 72 5.17 -2.50 8.27
C PHE A 72 5.81 -1.30 7.56
N THR A 73 5.34 -1.04 6.33
CA THR A 73 5.90 -0.01 5.44
C THR A 73 4.79 0.88 4.90
N PHE A 74 5.02 2.19 4.86
CA PHE A 74 4.27 3.18 4.10
C PHE A 74 5.19 3.92 3.13
N GLN A 75 4.65 4.27 1.96
CA GLN A 75 5.29 5.08 0.94
C GLN A 75 4.27 6.07 0.37
N ASP A 76 4.76 7.14 -0.27
CA ASP A 76 3.94 8.05 -1.10
C ASP A 76 2.76 8.71 -0.38
N TYR A 77 2.96 9.13 0.88
CA TYR A 77 1.91 9.78 1.68
C TYR A 77 2.30 11.18 2.16
N GLU A 78 1.37 12.14 2.07
CA GLU A 78 1.66 13.56 2.28
C GLU A 78 1.46 14.05 3.72
N LYS A 79 0.75 13.29 4.56
CA LYS A 79 0.27 13.72 5.89
C LYS A 79 0.54 12.66 6.93
N ALA A 80 0.96 13.07 8.12
CA ALA A 80 1.22 12.16 9.23
C ALA A 80 -0.01 11.28 9.53
N LEU A 81 0.21 9.97 9.62
CA LEU A 81 -0.84 8.97 9.84
C LEU A 81 -0.81 8.50 11.29
N ASN A 82 -1.96 8.18 11.87
CA ASN A 82 -2.02 7.50 13.17
C ASN A 82 -2.44 6.05 12.94
N ILE A 83 -1.57 5.10 13.23
CA ILE A 83 -1.84 3.67 13.04
C ILE A 83 -2.12 2.94 14.34
N ASN A 84 -2.89 1.87 14.22
CA ASN A 84 -3.06 0.84 15.24
C ASN A 84 -3.19 -0.51 14.51
N VAL A 85 -2.17 -1.35 14.60
CA VAL A 85 -2.13 -2.70 14.02
C VAL A 85 -2.29 -3.69 15.15
N VAL A 86 -3.46 -4.34 15.19
CA VAL A 86 -3.83 -5.33 16.20
C VAL A 86 -3.95 -6.70 15.54
N LEU A 87 -3.30 -7.69 16.12
CA LEU A 87 -3.52 -9.10 15.81
C LEU A 87 -4.62 -9.63 16.72
N GLU A 88 -5.72 -10.09 16.13
CA GLU A 88 -6.83 -10.74 16.83
C GLU A 88 -6.74 -12.25 16.60
N TYR A 89 -6.46 -13.02 17.67
CA TYR A 89 -6.32 -14.47 17.60
C TYR A 89 -6.77 -15.13 18.92
N ALA A 90 -7.54 -16.22 18.82
CA ALA A 90 -8.00 -17.01 19.98
C ALA A 90 -8.61 -16.16 21.12
N ALA A 91 -9.43 -15.16 20.77
CA ALA A 91 -10.03 -14.18 21.69
C ALA A 91 -9.02 -13.33 22.50
N ARG A 92 -7.80 -13.15 21.98
CA ARG A 92 -6.79 -12.20 22.45
C ARG A 92 -6.49 -11.17 21.38
N ASN A 93 -6.19 -9.95 21.82
CA ASN A 93 -5.82 -8.83 20.98
C ASN A 93 -4.39 -8.41 21.35
N THR A 94 -3.42 -8.64 20.45
CA THR A 94 -2.03 -8.21 20.61
C THR A 94 -1.77 -7.00 19.71
N THR A 95 -1.47 -5.84 20.28
CA THR A 95 -1.08 -4.66 19.51
C THR A 95 0.38 -4.80 19.06
N ILE A 96 0.61 -4.83 17.75
CA ILE A 96 1.94 -4.98 17.14
C ILE A 96 2.58 -3.60 16.89
N PHE A 97 1.78 -2.65 16.38
CA PHE A 97 2.19 -1.27 16.14
C PHE A 97 1.09 -0.31 16.59
N ALA A 98 1.45 0.79 17.27
CA ALA A 98 0.55 1.89 17.54
C ALA A 98 1.31 3.22 17.56
N GLY A 99 0.72 4.28 16.99
CA GLY A 99 1.24 5.64 17.09
C GLY A 99 1.28 6.41 15.78
N ASN A 100 1.94 7.56 15.84
CA ASN A 100 2.02 8.53 14.75
C ASN A 100 3.19 8.20 13.80
N VAL A 101 2.95 8.37 12.50
CA VAL A 101 3.82 7.92 11.41
C VAL A 101 4.12 9.10 10.47
N PRO A 102 5.34 9.67 10.47
CA PRO A 102 5.66 10.91 9.76
C PRO A 102 5.97 10.70 8.26
N PRO A 103 5.44 11.52 7.35
CA PRO A 103 5.65 11.40 5.89
C PRO A 103 7.09 11.73 5.45
N PRO A 104 7.51 11.38 4.23
CA PRO A 104 6.73 10.75 3.13
C PRO A 104 6.79 9.21 3.10
N GLU A 105 7.66 8.63 3.90
CA GLU A 105 7.93 7.19 3.95
C GLU A 105 8.14 6.76 5.41
N TYR A 106 7.75 5.53 5.73
CA TYR A 106 8.03 4.93 7.03
C TYR A 106 8.19 3.43 6.91
N SER A 107 9.18 2.88 7.60
CA SER A 107 9.38 1.44 7.71
C SER A 107 9.77 1.09 9.14
N ASN A 108 9.09 0.14 9.75
CA ASN A 108 9.42 -0.35 11.08
C ASN A 108 9.10 -1.83 11.23
N CYS A 109 9.83 -2.53 12.10
CA CYS A 109 9.57 -3.92 12.46
C CYS A 109 9.40 -4.04 13.98
N SER A 110 8.43 -4.83 14.41
CA SER A 110 8.11 -5.08 15.81
C SER A 110 8.10 -6.58 16.07
N ASP A 111 8.72 -6.97 17.18
CA ASP A 111 8.71 -8.34 17.70
C ASP A 111 7.47 -8.53 18.59
N PHE A 112 6.71 -9.61 18.40
CA PHE A 112 5.46 -9.88 19.11
C PHE A 112 5.28 -11.37 19.45
N GLN A 113 4.27 -11.70 20.26
CA GLN A 113 3.96 -13.05 20.74
C GLN A 113 2.44 -13.24 20.93
#